data_AF-A0A2S6PM25-F1
#
_entry.id   AF-A0A2S6PM25-F1
#
_cell.length_a   1.000
_cell.length_b   1.000
_cell.length_c   1.000
_cell.angle_alpha   90.00
_cell.angle_beta   90.00
_cell.angle_gamma   90.00
#
_symmetry.space_group_name_H-M   'P 1'
#
loop_
_entity.id
_entity.type
_entity.pdbx_description
1 polymer ?
#
loop_
_entity_poly.entity_id
_entity_poly.type
_entity_poly.pdbx_seq_one_letter_code
_entity_poly.pdbx_strand_id
1 'polypeptide(L)'
;MPERPITPTRIIPAGAPLPDRGPLPGEVPPWWKPPTPPPPPAAPPPAPVPAPPPVPAPQVHVHVVLPYEEPPEPTRRERLWTWLRTIGRPWQVCGALLLAVVPVPGVGHSAASIWAYSTGQARAEWGAQQGYALAAVPVAWAILRAVKHGPTLRRLWLGVIGTFGLIGATDLFDIVTLLTGVTR
;
A
#
# COMPACT_ATOMS: atom_id res chain seq x y z
N MET A 1 -67.00 15.52 -24.67
CA MET A 1 -67.28 15.60 -23.22
C MET A 1 -68.30 14.52 -22.90
N PRO A 2 -67.97 13.50 -22.09
CA PRO A 2 -68.96 12.51 -21.68
C PRO A 2 -69.96 13.15 -20.72
N GLU A 3 -71.24 13.09 -21.07
CA GLU A 3 -72.36 13.57 -20.24
C GLU A 3 -72.32 12.86 -18.88
N ARG A 4 -72.18 13.63 -17.79
CA ARG A 4 -72.31 13.08 -16.44
C ARG A 4 -73.77 12.68 -16.24
N PRO A 5 -74.06 11.42 -15.87
CA PRO A 5 -75.43 11.03 -15.54
C PRO A 5 -75.90 11.84 -14.32
N ILE A 6 -76.89 12.70 -14.51
CA ILE A 6 -77.52 13.46 -13.43
C ILE A 6 -78.27 12.46 -12.56
N THR A 7 -77.74 12.19 -11.38
CA THR A 7 -78.40 11.33 -10.39
C THR A 7 -79.40 12.20 -9.60
N PRO A 8 -80.71 11.98 -9.70
CA PRO A 8 -81.69 12.78 -8.97
C PRO A 8 -81.50 12.57 -7.47
N THR A 9 -81.07 13.61 -6.76
CA THR A 9 -80.69 13.54 -5.34
C THR A 9 -81.89 13.52 -4.39
N ARG A 10 -83.11 13.77 -4.89
CA ARG A 10 -84.33 13.69 -4.07
C ARG A 10 -85.59 13.56 -4.92
N ILE A 11 -86.42 12.56 -4.62
CA ILE A 11 -87.77 12.41 -5.18
C ILE A 11 -88.74 13.04 -4.17
N ILE A 12 -89.47 14.09 -4.58
CA ILE A 12 -90.52 14.69 -3.74
C ILE A 12 -91.82 13.94 -4.03
N PRO A 13 -92.46 13.30 -3.04
CA PRO A 13 -93.70 12.57 -3.25
C PRO A 13 -94.84 13.51 -3.67
N ALA A 14 -95.70 13.04 -4.57
CA ALA A 14 -96.85 13.80 -5.04
C ALA A 14 -97.80 14.12 -3.87
N GLY A 15 -98.09 15.41 -3.66
CA GLY A 15 -98.94 15.90 -2.57
C GLY A 15 -98.22 16.64 -1.44
N ALA A 16 -96.88 16.74 -1.47
CA ALA A 16 -96.16 17.62 -0.55
C ALA A 16 -96.48 19.10 -0.86
N PRO A 17 -96.87 19.93 0.13
CA PRO A 17 -97.13 21.34 -0.11
C PRO A 17 -95.86 22.02 -0.61
N LEU A 18 -95.92 22.61 -1.80
CA LEU A 18 -94.84 23.46 -2.29
C LEU A 18 -94.87 24.77 -1.49
N PRO A 19 -93.71 25.36 -1.19
CA PRO A 19 -93.65 26.64 -0.48
C PRO A 19 -94.37 27.73 -1.29
N ASP A 20 -95.21 28.52 -0.61
CA ASP A 20 -96.07 29.56 -1.22
C ASP A 20 -95.30 30.67 -1.96
N ARG A 21 -93.99 30.81 -1.70
CA ARG A 21 -93.11 31.73 -2.42
C ARG A 21 -91.70 31.17 -2.57
N GLY A 22 -91.03 31.58 -3.65
CA GLY A 22 -89.58 31.41 -3.78
C GLY A 22 -88.81 32.30 -2.78
N PRO A 23 -87.56 31.93 -2.44
CA PRO A 23 -86.72 32.74 -1.57
C PRO A 23 -86.36 34.09 -2.21
N LEU A 24 -86.36 35.17 -1.41
CA LEU A 24 -85.91 36.49 -1.86
C LEU A 24 -84.37 36.57 -1.89
N PRO A 25 -83.76 37.51 -2.63
CA PRO A 25 -82.31 37.67 -2.68
C PRO A 25 -81.74 37.98 -1.28
N GLY A 26 -80.95 37.06 -0.73
CA GLY A 26 -80.36 37.17 0.61
C GLY A 26 -80.98 36.24 1.67
N GLU A 27 -82.13 35.61 1.39
CA GLU A 27 -82.69 34.57 2.24
C GLU A 27 -82.09 33.20 1.88
N VAL A 28 -81.64 32.45 2.88
CA VAL A 28 -81.13 31.09 2.69
C VAL A 28 -82.32 30.16 2.38
N PRO A 29 -82.28 29.37 1.28
CA PRO A 29 -83.40 28.50 0.93
C PRO A 29 -83.72 27.50 2.05
N PRO A 30 -84.99 27.19 2.31
CA PRO A 30 -85.39 26.33 3.43
C PRO A 30 -84.87 24.89 3.33
N TRP A 31 -84.47 24.44 2.14
CA TRP A 31 -83.85 23.14 1.92
C TRP A 31 -82.31 23.16 2.08
N TRP A 32 -81.70 24.33 2.31
CA TRP A 32 -80.27 24.46 2.54
C TRP A 32 -79.98 24.34 4.04
N LYS A 33 -79.24 23.30 4.45
CA LYS A 33 -78.63 23.22 5.79
C LYS A 33 -77.19 23.70 5.69
N PRO A 34 -76.74 24.70 6.49
CA PRO A 34 -75.32 25.03 6.53
C PRO A 34 -74.53 23.79 6.97
N PRO A 35 -73.37 23.51 6.34
CA PRO A 35 -72.56 22.39 6.74
C PRO A 35 -72.13 22.57 8.21
N THR A 36 -72.32 21.54 9.02
CA THR A 36 -71.78 21.51 10.39
C THR A 36 -70.26 21.68 10.29
N PRO A 37 -69.65 22.58 11.08
CA PRO A 37 -68.19 22.68 11.10
C PRO A 37 -67.61 21.30 11.42
N PRO A 38 -66.52 20.89 10.73
CA PRO A 38 -65.90 19.60 11.00
C PRO A 38 -65.52 19.53 12.49
N PRO A 39 -65.75 18.38 13.16
CA PRO A 39 -65.30 18.21 14.53
C PRO A 39 -63.79 18.48 14.59
N PRO A 40 -63.29 19.16 15.65
CA PRO A 40 -61.86 19.34 15.82
C PRO A 40 -61.18 17.96 15.74
N PRO A 41 -59.99 17.86 15.10
CA PRO A 41 -59.28 16.60 15.00
C PRO A 41 -59.18 15.96 16.39
N ALA A 42 -59.54 14.68 16.49
CA ALA A 42 -59.31 13.93 17.71
C ALA A 42 -57.83 14.08 18.08
N ALA A 43 -57.56 14.49 19.32
CA ALA A 43 -56.19 14.54 19.81
C ALA A 43 -55.55 13.16 19.56
N PRO A 44 -54.35 13.10 18.96
CA PRO A 44 -53.69 11.83 18.78
C PRO A 44 -53.56 11.15 20.16
N PRO A 45 -53.73 9.81 20.24
CA PRO A 45 -53.53 9.10 21.49
C PRO A 45 -52.15 9.48 22.06
N PRO A 46 -52.01 9.61 23.39
CA PRO A 46 -50.70 9.87 23.99
C PRO A 46 -49.73 8.83 23.45
N ALA A 47 -48.60 9.31 22.91
CA ALA A 47 -47.58 8.43 22.37
C ALA A 47 -47.24 7.38 23.44
N PRO A 48 -47.13 6.09 23.08
CA PRO A 48 -46.68 5.08 24.02
C PRO A 48 -45.36 5.56 24.63
N VAL A 49 -45.29 5.60 25.97
CA VAL A 49 -44.05 5.91 26.68
C VAL A 49 -42.98 4.97 26.12
N PRO A 50 -41.83 5.47 25.62
CA PRO A 50 -40.76 4.62 25.15
C PRO A 50 -40.45 3.61 26.24
N ALA A 51 -40.46 2.31 25.90
CA ALA A 51 -40.00 1.29 26.82
C ALA A 51 -38.61 1.69 27.34
N PRO A 52 -38.32 1.52 28.64
CA PRO A 52 -36.98 1.76 29.15
C PRO A 52 -35.98 0.98 28.30
N PRO A 53 -34.83 1.57 27.93
CA PRO A 53 -33.86 0.90 27.09
C PRO A 53 -33.50 -0.45 27.73
N PRO A 54 -33.39 -1.52 26.94
CA PRO A 54 -32.95 -2.81 27.47
C PRO A 54 -31.63 -2.61 28.19
N VAL A 55 -31.54 -3.09 29.44
CA VAL A 55 -30.30 -3.06 30.22
C VAL A 55 -29.21 -3.67 29.35
N PRO A 56 -28.04 -3.01 29.17
CA PRO A 56 -26.98 -3.54 28.32
C PRO A 56 -26.64 -4.96 28.78
N ALA A 57 -26.72 -5.92 27.86
CA ALA A 57 -26.23 -7.27 28.13
C ALA A 57 -24.77 -7.15 28.62
N PRO A 58 -24.36 -7.91 29.66
CA PRO A 58 -23.00 -7.85 30.16
C PRO A 58 -22.03 -8.21 29.03
N GLN A 59 -21.32 -7.21 28.50
CA GLN A 59 -20.29 -7.39 27.48
C GLN A 59 -19.05 -7.95 28.16
N VAL A 60 -18.93 -9.27 28.17
CA VAL A 60 -17.74 -9.97 28.66
C VAL A 60 -16.60 -9.71 27.69
N HIS A 61 -15.77 -8.72 27.99
CA HIS A 61 -14.53 -8.44 27.25
C HIS A 61 -13.46 -9.42 27.70
N VAL A 62 -13.27 -10.48 26.93
CA VAL A 62 -12.16 -11.42 27.15
C VAL A 62 -10.90 -10.81 26.56
N HIS A 63 -10.07 -10.22 27.41
CA HIS A 63 -8.70 -9.85 27.04
C HIS A 63 -7.86 -11.12 26.96
N VAL A 64 -7.72 -11.66 25.75
CA VAL A 64 -6.74 -12.72 25.48
C VAL A 64 -5.37 -12.04 25.48
N VAL A 65 -4.71 -12.06 26.63
CA VAL A 65 -3.30 -11.68 26.74
C VAL A 65 -2.50 -12.82 26.13
N LEU A 66 -2.14 -12.71 24.85
CA LEU A 66 -1.08 -13.57 24.31
C LEU A 66 0.21 -13.19 25.03
N PRO A 67 0.92 -14.13 25.67
CA PRO A 67 2.27 -13.87 26.14
C PRO A 67 3.09 -13.43 24.92
N TYR A 68 3.67 -12.23 25.00
CA TYR A 68 4.61 -11.76 23.99
C TYR A 68 5.86 -12.64 24.11
N GLU A 69 5.97 -13.61 23.23
CA GLU A 69 7.19 -14.39 23.08
C GLU A 69 8.19 -13.52 22.33
N GLU A 70 9.29 -13.17 23.00
CA GLU A 70 10.36 -12.41 22.34
C GLU A 70 10.80 -13.17 21.09
N PRO A 71 10.85 -12.52 19.91
CA PRO A 71 11.34 -13.17 18.71
C PRO A 71 12.70 -13.79 19.01
N PRO A 72 12.94 -15.06 18.64
CA PRO A 72 14.20 -15.72 18.93
C PRO A 72 15.36 -14.87 18.42
N GLU A 73 16.41 -14.71 19.23
CA GLU A 73 17.57 -13.92 18.82
C GLU A 73 18.09 -14.45 17.48
N PRO A 74 18.23 -13.58 16.46
CA PRO A 74 18.66 -14.01 15.15
C PRO A 74 20.06 -14.62 15.26
N THR A 75 20.18 -15.85 14.76
CA THR A 75 21.43 -16.60 14.73
C THR A 75 22.49 -15.84 13.91
N ARG A 76 23.78 -16.12 14.14
CA ARG A 76 24.88 -15.47 13.37
C ARG A 76 24.68 -15.58 11.86
N ARG A 77 24.16 -16.72 11.40
CA ARG A 77 23.84 -16.98 9.99
C ARG A 77 22.70 -16.10 9.49
N GLU A 78 21.64 -15.92 10.27
CA GLU A 78 20.52 -15.03 9.92
C GLU A 78 20.94 -13.57 9.91
N ARG A 79 21.84 -13.15 10.82
CA ARG A 79 22.45 -11.81 10.79
C ARG A 79 23.27 -11.62 9.52
N LEU A 80 24.12 -12.59 9.17
CA LEU A 80 24.90 -12.56 7.94
C LEU A 80 23.99 -12.50 6.70
N TRP A 81 22.93 -13.30 6.67
CA TRP A 81 21.99 -13.35 5.55
C TRP A 81 21.15 -12.09 5.43
N THR A 82 20.77 -11.50 6.56
CA THR A 82 20.06 -10.21 6.61
C THR A 82 20.99 -9.09 6.14
N TRP A 83 22.23 -9.07 6.60
CA TRP A 83 23.26 -8.16 6.11
C TRP A 83 23.52 -8.34 4.60
N LEU A 84 23.63 -9.57 4.10
CA LEU A 84 23.82 -9.82 2.68
C LEU A 84 22.63 -9.30 1.83
N ARG A 85 21.41 -9.40 2.36
CA ARG A 85 20.21 -8.81 1.74
C ARG A 85 20.19 -7.28 1.77
N THR A 86 20.94 -6.63 2.67
CA THR A 86 21.13 -5.17 2.61
C THR A 86 22.07 -4.73 1.48
N ILE A 87 23.00 -5.60 1.06
CA ILE A 87 23.95 -5.33 -0.02
C ILE A 87 23.28 -5.39 -1.40
N GLY A 88 22.14 -6.07 -1.53
CA GLY A 88 21.37 -6.12 -2.76
C GLY A 88 20.44 -7.32 -2.81
N ARG A 89 19.59 -7.36 -3.85
CA ARG A 89 18.76 -8.55 -4.08
C ARG A 89 19.68 -9.70 -4.51
N PRO A 90 19.49 -10.94 -4.02
CA PRO A 90 20.40 -12.06 -4.28
C PRO A 90 20.57 -12.34 -5.79
N TRP A 91 19.52 -12.13 -6.58
CA TRP A 91 19.60 -12.25 -8.04
C TRP A 91 20.51 -11.20 -8.69
N GLN A 92 20.63 -10.00 -8.12
CA GLN A 92 21.52 -8.96 -8.63
C GLN A 92 22.98 -9.33 -8.38
N VAL A 93 23.27 -9.95 -7.24
CA VAL A 93 24.61 -10.44 -6.92
C VAL A 93 24.98 -11.60 -7.85
N CYS A 94 24.09 -12.57 -8.02
CA CYS A 94 24.31 -13.69 -8.95
C CYS A 94 24.44 -13.20 -10.40
N GLY A 95 23.58 -12.28 -10.83
CA GLY A 95 23.63 -11.68 -12.17
C GLY A 95 24.91 -10.87 -12.38
N ALA A 96 25.36 -10.11 -11.39
CA ALA A 96 26.63 -9.38 -11.45
C ALA A 96 27.83 -10.33 -11.56
N LEU A 97 27.82 -11.43 -10.79
CA LEU A 97 28.88 -12.44 -10.84
C LEU A 97 28.93 -13.13 -12.21
N LEU A 98 27.78 -13.57 -12.71
CA LEU A 98 27.69 -14.19 -14.03
C LEU A 98 28.17 -13.22 -15.11
N LEU A 99 27.70 -11.98 -15.12
CA LEU A 99 28.07 -10.99 -16.13
C LEU A 99 29.55 -10.56 -16.03
N ALA A 100 30.20 -10.79 -14.88
CA ALA A 100 31.63 -10.54 -14.73
C ALA A 100 32.49 -11.68 -15.29
N VAL A 101 32.02 -12.93 -15.20
CA VAL A 101 32.76 -14.15 -15.59
C VAL A 101 32.38 -14.65 -16.98
N VAL A 102 31.19 -14.29 -17.48
CA VAL A 102 30.78 -14.64 -18.84
C VAL A 102 31.75 -14.00 -19.85
N PRO A 103 32.29 -14.80 -20.80
CA PRO A 103 33.18 -14.28 -21.81
C PRO A 103 32.44 -13.31 -22.73
N VAL A 104 33.10 -12.18 -23.04
CA VAL A 104 32.54 -11.19 -23.96
C VAL A 104 32.60 -11.78 -25.38
N PRO A 105 31.48 -11.85 -26.12
CA PRO A 105 31.48 -12.34 -27.48
C PRO A 105 32.42 -11.49 -28.35
N GLY A 106 33.33 -12.16 -29.06
CA GLY A 106 34.38 -11.52 -29.88
C GLY A 106 35.74 -11.38 -29.19
N VAL A 107 35.81 -11.34 -27.85
CA VAL A 107 37.09 -11.23 -27.11
C VAL A 107 37.51 -12.57 -26.50
N GLY A 108 36.55 -13.45 -26.16
CA GLY A 108 36.83 -14.77 -25.58
C GLY A 108 37.25 -14.73 -24.11
N HIS A 109 37.56 -13.56 -23.57
CA HIS A 109 37.86 -13.33 -22.16
C HIS A 109 36.72 -12.61 -21.45
N SER A 110 36.60 -12.86 -20.15
CA SER A 110 35.63 -12.20 -19.28
C SER A 110 36.13 -10.82 -18.85
N ALA A 111 35.21 -9.92 -18.51
CA ALA A 111 35.57 -8.60 -18.00
C ALA A 111 36.39 -8.69 -16.70
N ALA A 112 36.09 -9.67 -15.83
CA ALA A 112 36.86 -9.94 -14.62
C ALA A 112 38.30 -10.36 -14.94
N SER A 113 38.51 -11.28 -15.90
CA SER A 113 39.85 -11.73 -16.29
C SER A 113 40.68 -10.64 -16.93
N ILE A 114 40.09 -9.79 -17.79
CA ILE A 114 40.80 -8.67 -18.43
C ILE A 114 41.23 -7.67 -17.37
N TRP A 115 40.35 -7.34 -16.43
CA TRP A 115 40.67 -6.42 -15.35
C TRP A 115 41.74 -6.97 -14.40
N ALA A 116 41.62 -8.23 -14.00
CA ALA A 116 42.63 -8.92 -13.17
C ALA A 116 44.01 -8.96 -13.84
N TYR A 117 44.04 -9.19 -15.16
CA TYR A 117 45.28 -9.11 -15.93
C TYR A 117 45.87 -7.69 -15.90
N SER A 118 45.04 -6.66 -16.13
CA SER A 118 45.51 -5.28 -16.14
C SER A 118 46.05 -4.80 -14.79
N THR A 119 45.44 -5.19 -13.67
CA THR A 119 45.92 -4.83 -12.33
C THR A 119 47.17 -5.60 -11.95
N GLY A 120 47.28 -6.87 -12.36
CA GLY A 120 48.50 -7.66 -12.24
C GLY A 120 49.67 -7.08 -13.04
N GLN A 121 49.43 -6.63 -14.28
CA GLN A 121 50.44 -5.96 -15.09
C GLN A 121 50.87 -4.63 -14.48
N ALA A 122 49.91 -3.80 -14.04
CA ALA A 122 50.20 -2.53 -13.36
C ALA A 122 51.07 -2.74 -12.10
N ARG A 123 50.83 -3.84 -11.36
CA ARG A 123 51.69 -4.24 -10.25
C ARG A 123 53.09 -4.62 -10.69
N ALA A 124 53.20 -5.43 -11.74
CA ALA A 124 54.49 -5.93 -12.22
C ALA A 124 55.36 -4.79 -12.78
N GLU A 125 54.77 -3.83 -13.49
CA GLU A 125 55.49 -2.76 -14.18
C GLU A 125 55.72 -1.52 -13.29
N TRP A 126 54.74 -1.14 -12.46
CA TRP A 126 54.77 0.10 -11.67
C TRP A 126 54.78 -0.12 -10.16
N GLY A 127 54.85 -1.38 -9.73
CA GLY A 127 54.93 -1.77 -8.33
C GLY A 127 53.59 -1.98 -7.64
N ALA A 128 53.65 -2.61 -6.46
CA ALA A 128 52.49 -3.04 -5.68
C ALA A 128 51.49 -1.90 -5.40
N GLN A 129 51.98 -0.70 -5.06
CA GLN A 129 51.13 0.44 -4.73
C GLN A 129 50.20 0.83 -5.90
N GLN A 130 50.70 0.79 -7.13
CA GLN A 130 49.90 1.15 -8.31
C GLN A 130 48.95 0.04 -8.73
N GLY A 131 49.36 -1.22 -8.61
CA GLY A 131 48.45 -2.36 -8.80
C GLY A 131 47.26 -2.30 -7.84
N TYR A 132 47.50 -2.02 -6.56
CA TYR A 132 46.43 -1.89 -5.57
C TYR A 132 45.59 -0.64 -5.76
N ALA A 133 46.20 0.52 -6.06
CA ALA A 133 45.45 1.73 -6.34
C ALA A 133 44.51 1.51 -7.52
N LEU A 134 45.00 0.94 -8.62
CA LEU A 134 44.18 0.65 -9.80
C LEU A 134 43.06 -0.33 -9.48
N ALA A 135 43.35 -1.43 -8.77
CA ALA A 135 42.36 -2.42 -8.39
C ALA A 135 41.28 -1.87 -7.43
N ALA A 136 41.66 -0.98 -6.51
CA ALA A 136 40.77 -0.44 -5.49
C ALA A 136 39.78 0.60 -6.03
N VAL A 137 40.11 1.34 -7.10
CA VAL A 137 39.23 2.39 -7.67
C VAL A 137 37.80 1.88 -7.97
N PRO A 138 37.59 0.82 -8.78
CA PRO A 138 36.24 0.34 -9.09
C PRO A 138 35.50 -0.19 -7.85
N VAL A 139 36.22 -0.81 -6.91
CA VAL A 139 35.64 -1.30 -5.65
C VAL A 139 35.16 -0.13 -4.79
N ALA A 140 36.04 0.86 -4.54
CA ALA A 140 35.74 2.03 -3.75
C ALA A 140 34.58 2.83 -4.36
N TRP A 141 34.56 2.99 -5.69
CA TRP A 141 33.48 3.67 -6.39
C TRP A 141 32.15 2.92 -6.28
N ALA A 142 32.17 1.59 -6.46
CA ALA A 142 30.99 0.75 -6.33
C ALA A 142 30.40 0.84 -4.91
N ILE A 143 31.24 0.77 -3.87
CA ILE A 143 30.84 0.89 -2.47
C ILE A 143 30.26 2.28 -2.20
N LEU A 144 30.98 3.35 -2.54
CA LEU A 144 30.54 4.72 -2.31
C LEU A 144 29.17 4.98 -2.96
N ARG A 145 28.97 4.48 -4.18
CA ARG A 145 27.70 4.62 -4.90
C ARG A 145 26.60 3.73 -4.35
N ALA A 146 26.93 2.51 -3.89
CA ALA A 146 25.97 1.61 -3.27
C ALA A 146 25.46 2.16 -1.93
N VAL A 147 26.33 2.78 -1.13
CA VAL A 147 25.96 3.42 0.14
C VAL A 147 25.08 4.65 -0.09
N LYS A 148 25.44 5.53 -1.05
CA LYS A 148 24.71 6.79 -1.28
C LYS A 148 23.38 6.62 -2.02
N HIS A 149 23.26 5.64 -2.92
CA HIS A 149 22.13 5.54 -3.85
C HIS A 149 21.53 4.13 -3.92
N GLY A 150 21.87 3.27 -2.97
CA GLY A 150 21.46 1.87 -2.93
C GLY A 150 22.21 0.96 -3.90
N PRO A 151 22.09 -0.37 -3.74
CA PRO A 151 22.73 -1.32 -4.63
C PRO A 151 21.99 -1.49 -5.95
N THR A 152 22.73 -1.48 -7.06
CA THR A 152 22.21 -1.78 -8.40
C THR A 152 23.08 -2.83 -9.08
N LEU A 153 22.51 -3.58 -10.02
CA LEU A 153 23.22 -4.63 -10.76
C LEU A 153 24.55 -4.14 -11.35
N ARG A 154 24.54 -2.96 -11.99
CA ARG A 154 25.76 -2.36 -12.58
C ARG A 154 26.83 -2.03 -11.53
N ARG A 155 26.43 -1.54 -10.35
CA ARG A 155 27.35 -1.20 -9.26
C ARG A 155 27.94 -2.46 -8.64
N LEU A 156 27.13 -3.49 -8.44
CA LEU A 156 27.58 -4.79 -7.96
C LEU A 156 28.53 -5.45 -8.97
N TRP A 157 28.23 -5.38 -10.27
CA TRP A 157 29.10 -5.87 -11.34
C TRP A 157 30.47 -5.18 -11.34
N LEU A 158 30.50 -3.85 -11.20
CA LEU A 158 31.75 -3.09 -11.04
C LEU A 158 32.52 -3.49 -9.78
N GLY A 159 31.81 -3.69 -8.66
CA GLY A 159 32.40 -4.17 -7.41
C GLY A 159 33.02 -5.56 -7.57
N VAL A 160 32.31 -6.49 -8.21
CA VAL A 160 32.81 -7.85 -8.50
C VAL A 160 34.07 -7.79 -9.36
N ILE A 161 34.05 -7.06 -10.48
CA ILE A 161 35.22 -6.90 -11.36
C ILE A 161 36.40 -6.31 -10.58
N GLY A 162 36.16 -5.24 -9.82
CA GLY A 162 37.20 -4.65 -8.99
C GLY A 162 37.79 -5.62 -7.98
N THR A 163 36.96 -6.48 -7.39
CA THR A 163 37.40 -7.52 -6.44
C THR A 163 38.28 -8.57 -7.12
N PHE A 164 37.93 -9.02 -8.33
CA PHE A 164 38.79 -9.88 -9.15
C PHE A 164 40.12 -9.18 -9.51
N GLY A 165 40.07 -7.88 -9.78
CA GLY A 165 41.25 -7.04 -9.96
C GLY A 165 42.16 -7.03 -8.74
N LEU A 166 41.57 -6.94 -7.54
CA LEU A 166 42.29 -6.95 -6.27
C LEU A 166 42.98 -8.31 -6.05
N ILE A 167 42.25 -9.40 -6.29
CA ILE A 167 42.79 -10.76 -6.21
C ILE A 167 43.95 -10.94 -7.20
N GLY A 168 43.79 -10.47 -8.45
CA GLY A 168 44.84 -10.52 -9.47
C GLY A 168 46.09 -9.68 -9.14
N ALA A 169 45.93 -8.60 -8.36
CA ALA A 169 47.05 -7.77 -7.90
C ALA A 169 47.66 -8.25 -6.57
N THR A 170 47.07 -9.23 -5.89
CA THR A 170 47.55 -9.70 -4.58
C THR A 170 48.65 -10.73 -4.77
N ASP A 171 49.84 -10.46 -4.23
CA ASP A 171 50.90 -11.46 -4.13
C ASP A 171 50.86 -12.14 -2.75
N LEU A 172 51.15 -13.44 -2.69
CA LEU A 172 51.17 -14.18 -1.43
C LEU A 172 52.18 -13.59 -0.43
N PHE A 173 53.29 -13.03 -0.95
CA PHE A 173 54.30 -12.38 -0.12
C PHE A 173 53.77 -11.12 0.56
N ASP A 174 52.83 -10.39 -0.03
CA ASP A 174 52.24 -9.21 0.62
C ASP A 174 51.48 -9.59 1.88
N ILE A 175 50.83 -10.75 1.89
CA ILE A 175 50.14 -11.28 3.08
C ILE A 175 51.18 -11.60 4.17
N VAL A 176 52.30 -12.22 3.77
CA VAL A 176 53.41 -12.51 4.67
C VAL A 176 53.99 -11.21 5.22
N THR A 177 54.28 -10.21 4.38
CA THR A 177 54.78 -8.89 4.80
C THR A 177 53.80 -8.17 5.72
N LEU A 178 52.49 -8.25 5.46
CA LEU A 178 51.46 -7.66 6.33
C LEU A 178 51.44 -8.32 7.72
N LEU A 179 51.58 -9.65 7.78
CA LEU A 179 51.55 -10.42 9.02
C LEU A 179 52.85 -10.34 9.82
N THR A 180 53.98 -10.28 9.12
CA THR A 180 55.31 -10.46 9.73
C THR A 180 56.15 -9.17 9.74
N GLY A 181 55.77 -8.15 8.96
CA GLY A 181 56.55 -6.93 8.77
C GLY A 181 57.81 -7.11 7.90
N VAL A 182 58.07 -8.31 7.38
CA VAL A 182 59.25 -8.62 6.57
C VAL A 182 59.06 -8.10 5.15
N THR A 183 59.87 -7.11 4.76
CA THR A 183 59.93 -6.60 3.38
C THR A 183 60.92 -7.40 2.54
N ARG A 184 60.66 -7.49 1.23
CA ARG A 184 61.53 -8.17 0.25
C ARG A 184 62.71 -7.31 -0.17
#